data_AF-A0A973YP77-F1
#
_entry.id   AF-A0A973YP77-F1
#
_cell.length_a   1.000
_cell.length_b   1.000
_cell.length_c   1.000
_cell.angle_alpha   90.00
_cell.angle_beta   90.00
_cell.angle_gamma   90.00
#
_symmetry.space_group_name_H-M   'P 1'
#
loop_
_entity.id
_entity.type
_entity.pdbx_description
1 polymer ?
#
loop_
_entity_poly.entity_id
_entity_poly.type
_entity_poly.pdbx_seq_one_letter_code
_entity_poly.pdbx_strand_id
1 'polypeptide(L)' 'MLSVVKGQPNAEELAALTAVVLSLGAPAPANAGTPSVRHWVRRQQLRLAPSPGPGAWKRSGQ' A
#
# COMPACT_ATOMS: atom_id res chain seq x y z
N MET A 1 -10.50 18.04 -19.02
CA MET A 1 -9.30 18.63 -19.66
C MET A 1 -8.35 19.08 -18.55
N LEU A 2 -7.03 18.87 -18.69
CA LEU A 2 -6.02 19.20 -17.66
C LEU A 2 -5.22 20.45 -18.08
N SER A 3 -4.83 21.30 -17.13
CA SER A 3 -4.05 22.52 -17.39
C SER A 3 -3.07 22.85 -16.27
N VAL A 4 -1.90 23.38 -16.63
CA VAL A 4 -0.92 23.92 -15.67
C VAL A 4 -1.32 25.34 -15.30
N VAL A 5 -1.69 25.56 -14.03
CA VAL A 5 -2.13 26.88 -13.53
C VAL A 5 -1.00 27.77 -13.03
N LYS A 6 0.21 27.20 -12.81
CA LYS A 6 1.38 27.93 -12.31
C LYS A 6 2.68 27.27 -12.79
N GLY A 7 3.66 28.09 -13.15
CA GLY A 7 4.98 27.65 -13.63
C GLY A 7 5.03 27.38 -15.14
N GLN A 8 6.23 27.17 -15.66
CA GLN A 8 6.50 26.79 -17.05
C GLN A 8 7.35 25.51 -17.03
N PRO A 9 6.70 24.33 -16.88
CA PRO A 9 7.43 23.07 -16.88
C PRO A 9 8.08 22.86 -18.24
N ASN A 10 9.27 22.26 -18.22
CA ASN A 10 9.88 21.81 -19.47
C ASN A 10 9.14 20.57 -20.01
N ALA A 11 9.53 20.13 -21.21
CA ALA A 11 8.90 18.99 -21.86
C ALA A 11 9.06 17.67 -21.06
N GLU A 12 10.18 17.49 -20.38
CA GLU A 12 10.49 16.29 -19.61
C GLU A 12 9.66 16.21 -18.32
N GLU A 13 9.53 17.32 -17.60
CA GLU A 13 8.69 17.44 -16.41
C GLU A 13 7.21 17.21 -16.75
N LEU A 14 6.75 17.76 -17.88
CA LEU A 14 5.38 17.54 -18.35
C LEU A 14 5.14 16.07 -18.74
N ALA A 15 6.11 15.43 -19.39
CA ALA A 15 6.04 14.00 -19.71
C ALA A 15 5.99 13.13 -18.45
N ALA A 16 6.84 13.42 -17.46
CA ALA A 16 6.86 12.70 -16.19
C ALA A 16 5.53 12.83 -15.44
N LEU A 17 4.97 14.04 -15.34
CA LEU A 17 3.66 14.26 -14.72
C LEU A 17 2.55 13.52 -15.45
N THR A 18 2.57 13.53 -16.78
CA THR A 18 1.58 12.82 -17.60
C THR A 18 1.61 11.31 -17.34
N ALA A 19 2.81 10.71 -17.26
CA ALA A 19 2.96 9.30 -16.95
C ALA A 19 2.35 8.92 -15.58
N VAL A 20 2.53 9.76 -14.57
CA VAL A 20 1.93 9.56 -13.24
C VAL A 20 0.41 9.66 -13.30
N VAL A 21 -0.13 10.69 -13.95
CA VAL A 21 -1.59 10.87 -14.10
C VAL A 21 -2.23 9.68 -14.81
N LEU A 22 -1.60 9.19 -15.88
CA LEU A 22 -2.06 7.99 -16.58
C LEU A 22 -2.02 6.75 -15.67
N SER A 23 -0.99 6.62 -14.84
CA SER A 23 -0.83 5.49 -13.91
C SER A 23 -1.91 5.47 -12.80
N LEU A 24 -2.40 6.63 -12.37
CA LEU A 24 -3.50 6.73 -11.39
C LEU A 24 -4.85 6.27 -11.97
N GLY A 25 -5.05 6.44 -13.27
CA GLY A 25 -6.25 5.99 -13.98
C GLY A 25 -6.14 4.58 -14.58
N ALA A 26 -4.93 4.00 -14.58
CA ALA A 26 -4.71 2.68 -15.14
C ALA A 26 -5.35 1.61 -14.24
N PRO A 27 -6.05 0.62 -14.83
CA PRO A 27 -6.52 -0.52 -14.07
C PRO A 27 -5.32 -1.22 -13.42
N ALA A 28 -5.44 -1.53 -12.13
CA ALA A 28 -4.40 -2.24 -11.41
C ALA A 28 -4.07 -3.54 -12.14
N PRO A 29 -2.78 -3.87 -12.34
CA PRO A 29 -2.41 -5.15 -12.93
C PRO A 29 -3.01 -6.27 -12.07
N ALA A 30 -3.56 -7.28 -12.74
CA ALA A 30 -4.13 -8.43 -12.06
C ALA A 30 -3.05 -9.06 -11.18
N ASN A 31 -3.18 -8.92 -9.86
CA ASN A 31 -2.32 -9.61 -8.92
C ASN A 31 -2.51 -11.10 -9.17
N ALA A 32 -1.47 -11.79 -9.62
CA ALA A 32 -1.38 -13.24 -9.53
C ALA A 32 -1.24 -13.60 -8.05
N GLY A 33 -2.35 -13.47 -7.33
CA GLY A 33 -2.38 -13.59 -5.89
C GLY A 33 -2.16 -15.03 -5.49
N THR A 34 -1.02 -15.32 -4.86
CA THR A 34 -1.04 -16.30 -3.78
C THR A 34 -2.06 -15.81 -2.75
N PRO A 35 -2.96 -16.67 -2.24
CA PRO A 35 -3.90 -16.25 -1.23
C PRO A 35 -3.12 -15.70 -0.04
N SER A 36 -3.34 -14.42 0.27
CA SER A 36 -2.84 -13.79 1.48
C SER A 36 -3.47 -14.52 2.66
N VAL A 37 -2.80 -15.55 3.17
CA VAL A 37 -3.13 -16.10 4.48
C VAL A 37 -2.71 -15.05 5.48
N ARG A 38 -3.63 -14.14 5.79
CA ARG A 38 -3.43 -13.13 6.82
C ARG A 38 -3.23 -13.89 8.13
N HIS A 39 -1.97 -14.09 8.53
CA HIS A 39 -1.60 -14.85 9.72
C HIS A 39 -2.34 -14.36 10.98
N TRP A 40 -2.68 -13.08 11.05
CA TRP A 40 -3.49 -12.51 12.13
C TRP A 40 -4.93 -13.06 12.16
N VAL A 41 -5.58 -13.27 10.99
CA VAL A 41 -6.94 -13.84 10.89
C VAL A 41 -6.94 -15.28 11.38
N ARG A 42 -5.95 -16.08 10.97
CA ARG A 42 -5.78 -17.46 11.45
C ARG A 42 -5.58 -17.52 12.97
N ARG A 43 -4.77 -16.62 13.53
CA ARG A 43 -4.58 -16.52 14.99
C ARG A 43 -5.88 -16.18 15.73
N GLN A 44 -6.69 -15.28 15.18
CA GLN A 44 -7.99 -14.93 15.77
C GLN A 44 -8.96 -16.12 15.75
N GLN A 45 -9.07 -16.85 14.64
CA GLN A 45 -9.92 -18.04 14.52
C GLN A 45 -9.52 -19.14 15.51
N LEU A 46 -8.21 -19.33 15.72
CA LEU A 46 -7.66 -20.32 16.64
C LEU A 46 -7.58 -19.83 18.10
N ARG A 47 -8.09 -18.63 18.41
CA ARG A 47 -8.01 -18.01 19.74
C ARG A 47 -6.59 -17.92 20.30
N LEU A 48 -5.59 -17.78 19.42
CA LEU A 48 -4.17 -17.62 19.75
C LEU A 48 -3.81 -16.16 20.03
N ALA A 49 -4.72 -15.41 20.64
CA ALA A 49 -4.44 -14.02 21.01
C ALA A 49 -3.36 -14.01 22.12
N PRO A 50 -2.35 -13.13 22.05
CA PRO A 50 -1.40 -12.99 23.12
C PRO A 50 -2.13 -12.57 24.41
N SER A 51 -1.75 -13.16 25.53
CA SER A 51 -2.31 -12.77 26.83
C SER A 51 -1.91 -11.31 27.15
N PRO A 52 -2.88 -10.42 27.47
CA PRO A 52 -2.57 -9.06 27.87
C PRO A 52 -1.86 -9.07 29.23
N GLY A 53 -0.86 -8.19 29.40
CA GLY A 53 -0.19 -8.04 30.69
C GLY A 53 1.22 -7.43 30.61
N PRO A 54 1.84 -7.15 31.77
CA PRO A 54 3.20 -6.64 31.84
C PRO A 54 4.19 -7.54 31.09
N GLY A 55 4.96 -6.96 30.17
CA GLY A 55 5.95 -7.68 29.38
C GLY A 55 5.44 -8.34 28.10
N ALA A 56 4.15 -8.23 27.77
CA ALA A 56 3.62 -8.71 26.48
C ALA A 56 4.32 -8.07 25.25
N TRP A 57 4.74 -6.81 25.37
CA TRP A 57 5.41 -6.05 24.32
C TRP A 57 6.82 -6.57 23.95
N LYS A 58 7.49 -7.31 24.85
CA LYS A 58 8.85 -7.82 24.62
C LYS A 58 8.95 -8.79 23.45
N ARG A 59 7.83 -9.45 23.10
CA ARG A 59 7.73 -10.45 22.02
C ARG A 59 7.37 -9.84 20.66
N SER A 60 7.01 -8.56 20.62
CA SER A 60 6.66 -7.84 19.38
C SER A 60 7.88 -7.21 18.70
N GLY A 61 9.03 -7.16 19.39
CA GLY A 61 10.28 -6.57 18.90
C GLY A 61 11.37 -7.60 18.56
N GLN A 62 11.05 -8.89 18.50
CA GLN A 62 11.94 -9.95 17.97
C GLN A 62 11.39 -10.50 16.67
#